data_AF-A0A0G0G3W2-F1
#
_entry.id   AF-A0A0G0G3W2-F1
#
_cell.length_a   1.000
_cell.length_b   1.000
_cell.length_c   1.000
_cell.angle_alpha   90.00
_cell.angle_beta   90.00
_cell.angle_gamma   90.00
#
_symmetry.space_group_name_H-M   'P 1'
#
loop_
_entity.id
_entity.type
_entity.pdbx_description
1 polymer ?
#
loop_
_entity_poly.entity_id
_entity_poly.type
_entity_poly.pdbx_seq_one_letter_code
_entity_poly.pdbx_strand_id
1 'polypeptide(L)'
;MICYYIVNNPKHKVSKIILLTTADVRYQFDSMVPEWEKYSLTAKRLVDEGKGRELMPVKLWSNCPISAASFWNYTNPNNNSFVFNGTHPENDYKNFNKVTLPILVVNPDNDVATGIKQEKAIQLLKERTASKNFQAFIKQLYRKQ
;
A
#
# COMPACT_ATOMS: atom_id res chain seq x y z
N MET A 1 -5.82 5.12 4.52
CA MET A 1 -4.87 5.63 3.49
C MET A 1 -5.45 6.89 2.83
N ILE A 2 -4.62 7.81 2.34
CA ILE A 2 -5.07 9.11 1.78
C ILE A 2 -6.08 8.98 0.64
N CYS A 3 -5.89 8.03 -0.30
CA CYS A 3 -6.83 7.81 -1.40
C CYS A 3 -8.25 7.50 -0.91
N TYR A 4 -8.38 6.66 0.11
CA TYR A 4 -9.66 6.37 0.76
C TYR A 4 -10.29 7.63 1.38
N TYR A 5 -9.49 8.43 2.10
CA TYR A 5 -9.99 9.66 2.71
C TYR A 5 -10.53 10.63 1.64
N ILE A 6 -9.77 10.86 0.56
CA ILE A 6 -10.16 11.75 -0.54
C ILE A 6 -11.50 11.32 -1.16
N VAL A 7 -11.63 10.03 -1.49
CA VAL A 7 -12.84 9.49 -2.14
C VAL A 7 -14.07 9.55 -1.22
N ASN A 8 -13.90 9.38 0.10
CA ASN A 8 -15.02 9.33 1.04
C ASN A 8 -15.33 10.67 1.71
N ASN A 9 -14.55 11.72 1.46
CA ASN A 9 -14.74 13.05 2.06
C ASN A 9 -14.75 14.13 0.98
N PRO A 10 -15.80 14.22 0.13
CA PRO A 10 -15.81 15.11 -1.03
C PRO A 10 -15.69 16.61 -0.71
N LYS A 11 -15.93 17.00 0.56
CA LYS A 11 -15.76 18.39 1.06
C LYS A 11 -14.37 18.66 1.65
N HIS A 12 -13.41 17.76 1.48
CA HIS A 12 -12.05 17.96 1.98
C HIS A 12 -11.38 19.19 1.33
N LYS A 13 -10.38 19.77 1.99
CA LYS A 13 -9.61 20.91 1.46
C LYS A 13 -8.34 20.51 0.68
N VAL A 14 -8.06 19.22 0.54
CA VAL A 14 -6.88 18.73 -0.19
C VAL A 14 -7.01 19.04 -1.68
N SER A 15 -6.00 19.70 -2.25
CA SER A 15 -6.00 20.13 -3.65
C SER A 15 -5.01 19.39 -4.54
N LYS A 16 -4.01 18.71 -3.95
CA LYS A 16 -2.96 17.94 -4.65
C LYS A 16 -2.50 16.78 -3.77
N ILE A 17 -1.96 15.73 -4.39
CA ILE A 17 -1.41 14.58 -3.69
C ILE A 17 0.04 14.36 -4.12
N ILE A 18 0.92 14.14 -3.15
CA ILE A 18 2.27 13.65 -3.37
C ILE A 18 2.35 12.25 -2.77
N LEU A 19 2.62 11.26 -3.63
CA LEU A 19 2.84 9.87 -3.23
C LEU A 19 4.34 9.63 -3.22
N LEU A 20 4.88 9.46 -2.03
CA LEU A 20 6.25 9.00 -1.82
C LEU A 20 6.21 7.50 -1.64
N THR A 21 7.05 6.76 -2.36
CA THR A 21 7.18 5.29 -2.25
C THR A 21 5.84 4.57 -2.40
N THR A 22 5.46 4.23 -3.65
CA THR A 22 4.21 3.49 -3.91
C THR A 22 4.38 1.99 -3.66
N ALA A 23 4.57 1.65 -2.39
CA ALA A 23 4.84 0.29 -1.94
C ALA A 23 3.66 -0.66 -2.21
N ASP A 24 3.99 -1.85 -2.70
CA ASP A 24 3.05 -2.95 -2.84
C ASP A 24 3.02 -3.74 -1.53
N VAL A 25 1.98 -3.51 -0.74
CA VAL A 25 1.80 -4.16 0.56
C VAL A 25 1.63 -5.68 0.40
N ARG A 26 0.95 -6.14 -0.66
CA ARG A 26 0.73 -7.57 -0.88
C ARG A 26 2.05 -8.27 -1.18
N TYR A 27 2.85 -7.69 -2.08
CA TYR A 27 4.22 -8.16 -2.33
C TYR A 27 5.06 -8.25 -1.05
N GLN A 28 4.99 -7.23 -0.20
CA GLN A 28 5.74 -7.21 1.05
C GLN A 28 5.32 -8.33 2.02
N PHE A 29 4.05 -8.72 2.03
CA PHE A 29 3.62 -9.92 2.78
C PHE A 29 4.13 -11.20 2.13
N ASP A 30 3.91 -11.35 0.82
CA ASP A 30 4.29 -12.56 0.08
C ASP A 30 5.80 -12.82 0.08
N SER A 31 6.62 -11.76 0.15
CA SER A 31 8.08 -11.86 0.11
C SER A 31 8.77 -11.88 1.49
N MET A 32 8.19 -11.25 2.52
CA MET A 32 8.90 -11.02 3.79
C MET A 32 8.21 -11.61 5.02
N VAL A 33 6.97 -12.09 4.91
CA VAL A 33 6.19 -12.57 6.07
C VAL A 33 5.75 -14.01 5.81
N PRO A 34 6.53 -15.02 6.26
CA PRO A 34 6.18 -16.42 6.10
C PRO A 34 4.83 -16.75 6.72
N GLU A 35 4.03 -17.58 6.04
CA GLU A 35 2.71 -18.03 6.50
C GLU A 35 1.74 -16.89 6.88
N TRP A 36 1.89 -15.68 6.31
CA TRP A 36 1.08 -14.52 6.70
C TRP A 36 -0.43 -14.77 6.56
N GLU A 37 -0.88 -15.61 5.62
CA GLU A 37 -2.29 -15.98 5.45
C GLU A 37 -2.85 -16.71 6.68
N LYS A 38 -2.08 -17.62 7.28
CA LYS A 38 -2.44 -18.31 8.52
C LYS A 38 -2.49 -17.35 9.70
N TYR A 39 -1.53 -16.43 9.78
CA TYR A 39 -1.54 -15.37 10.78
C TYR A 39 -2.71 -14.40 10.56
N SER A 40 -3.14 -14.17 9.33
CA SER A 40 -4.30 -13.33 8.99
C SER A 40 -5.59 -13.92 9.56
N LEU A 41 -5.78 -15.23 9.42
CA LEU A 41 -6.92 -15.95 10.03
C LEU A 41 -6.89 -15.86 11.56
N THR A 42 -5.71 -15.97 12.16
CA THR A 42 -5.53 -15.81 13.62
C THR A 42 -5.85 -14.38 14.07
N ALA A 43 -5.37 -13.38 13.33
CA ALA A 43 -5.64 -11.98 13.59
C ALA A 43 -7.14 -11.67 13.51
N LYS A 44 -7.82 -12.17 12.47
CA LYS A 44 -9.28 -12.05 12.33
C LYS A 44 -10.00 -12.62 13.54
N ARG A 45 -9.67 -13.84 13.95
CA ARG A 45 -10.29 -14.48 15.13
C ARG A 45 -10.10 -13.64 16.39
N LEU A 46 -8.89 -13.13 16.64
CA LEU A 46 -8.61 -12.29 17.81
C LEU A 46 -9.39 -10.98 17.77
N VAL A 47 -9.55 -10.37 16.59
CA VAL A 47 -10.39 -9.17 16.42
C VAL A 47 -11.86 -9.49 16.72
N ASP A 48 -12.38 -10.59 16.20
CA ASP A 48 -13.77 -11.03 16.43
C ASP A 48 -14.02 -11.34 17.93
N GLU A 49 -13.00 -11.80 18.66
CA GLU A 49 -13.04 -12.03 20.12
C GLU A 49 -12.85 -10.74 20.97
N GLY A 50 -12.74 -9.56 20.35
CA GLY A 50 -12.47 -8.30 21.06
C GLY A 50 -11.02 -8.13 21.53
N LYS A 51 -10.12 -9.03 21.12
CA LYS A 51 -8.69 -9.07 21.47
C LYS A 51 -7.79 -8.41 20.43
N GLY A 52 -8.30 -7.40 19.72
CA GLY A 52 -7.57 -6.74 18.63
C GLY A 52 -6.26 -6.05 19.07
N ARG A 53 -6.06 -5.79 20.37
CA ARG A 53 -4.83 -5.19 20.91
C ARG A 53 -3.72 -6.21 21.21
N GLU A 54 -4.03 -7.51 21.22
CA GLU A 54 -3.05 -8.56 21.45
C GLU A 54 -2.00 -8.57 20.35
N LEU A 55 -0.74 -8.85 20.73
CA LEU A 55 0.34 -8.96 19.76
C LEU A 55 0.23 -10.26 18.98
N MET A 56 0.52 -10.16 17.68
CA MET A 56 0.60 -11.33 16.82
C MET A 56 1.89 -12.12 17.09
N PRO A 57 1.88 -13.46 16.94
CA PRO A 57 3.09 -14.29 17.01
C PRO A 57 3.95 -14.20 15.73
N VAL A 58 3.89 -13.06 15.04
CA VAL A 58 4.67 -12.73 13.85
C VAL A 58 5.00 -11.24 13.91
N LYS A 59 6.15 -10.88 13.35
CA LYS A 59 6.59 -9.49 13.26
C LYS A 59 6.58 -9.06 11.80
N LEU A 60 6.24 -7.80 11.56
CA LEU A 60 6.34 -7.22 10.23
C LEU A 60 7.75 -6.64 10.00
N TRP A 61 7.95 -6.16 8.79
CA TRP A 61 9.13 -5.46 8.27
C TRP A 61 9.93 -4.73 9.35
N SER A 62 11.26 -4.89 9.29
CA SER A 62 12.18 -4.38 10.31
C SER A 62 11.94 -4.94 11.73
N ASN A 63 11.46 -6.19 11.84
CA ASN A 63 11.25 -6.89 13.10
C ASN A 63 10.24 -6.15 14.03
N CYS A 64 9.27 -5.46 13.44
CA CYS A 64 8.30 -4.64 14.15
C CYS A 64 7.15 -5.50 14.73
N PRO A 65 6.89 -5.45 16.05
CA PRO A 65 5.72 -6.10 16.62
C PRO A 65 4.43 -5.43 16.15
N ILE A 66 3.37 -6.22 16.01
CA ILE A 66 2.10 -5.76 15.47
C ILE A 66 0.93 -6.36 16.24
N SER A 67 -0.13 -5.57 16.45
CA SER A 67 -1.37 -6.04 17.05
C SER A 67 -2.23 -6.83 16.06
N ALA A 68 -3.11 -7.69 16.57
CA ALA A 68 -4.06 -8.44 15.76
C ALA A 68 -4.94 -7.53 14.89
N ALA A 69 -5.42 -6.40 15.43
CA ALA A 69 -6.22 -5.44 14.67
C ALA A 69 -5.43 -4.83 13.51
N SER A 70 -4.18 -4.41 13.74
CA SER A 70 -3.34 -3.84 12.68
C SER A 70 -2.96 -4.90 11.64
N PHE A 71 -2.63 -6.12 12.06
CA PHE A 71 -2.30 -7.21 11.14
C PHE A 71 -3.49 -7.54 10.25
N TRP A 72 -4.67 -7.76 10.83
CA TRP A 72 -5.90 -7.99 10.07
C TRP A 72 -6.23 -6.83 9.14
N ASN A 73 -6.03 -5.59 9.57
CA ASN A 73 -6.21 -4.40 8.74
C ASN A 73 -5.27 -4.41 7.52
N TYR A 74 -4.05 -4.92 7.65
CA TYR A 74 -3.13 -5.04 6.51
C TYR A 74 -3.44 -6.22 5.59
N THR A 75 -3.97 -7.32 6.12
CA THR A 75 -4.12 -8.58 5.37
C THR A 75 -5.55 -8.85 4.89
N ASN A 76 -6.53 -8.05 5.31
CA ASN A 76 -7.91 -8.17 4.88
C ASN A 76 -8.09 -7.61 3.45
N PRO A 77 -8.50 -8.45 2.47
CA PRO A 77 -8.68 -8.01 1.08
C PRO A 77 -9.76 -6.95 0.89
N ASN A 78 -10.71 -6.83 1.83
CA ASN A 78 -11.77 -5.82 1.76
C ASN A 78 -11.31 -4.43 2.20
N ASN A 79 -10.12 -4.32 2.82
CA ASN A 79 -9.63 -3.06 3.33
C ASN A 79 -8.87 -2.23 2.28
N ASN A 80 -8.55 -0.98 2.63
CA ASN A 80 -7.90 0.00 1.79
C ASN A 80 -6.37 0.01 1.93
N SER A 81 -5.78 -1.10 2.40
CA SER A 81 -4.33 -1.24 2.57
C SER A 81 -3.62 -1.60 1.26
N PHE A 82 -4.31 -2.31 0.36
CA PHE A 82 -3.81 -2.74 -0.94
C PHE A 82 -4.16 -1.73 -2.04
N VAL A 83 -3.42 -0.62 -2.11
CA VAL A 83 -3.70 0.46 -3.07
C VAL A 83 -2.82 0.43 -4.30
N PHE A 84 -1.58 -0.06 -4.17
CA PHE A 84 -0.64 -0.17 -5.27
C PHE A 84 -0.33 -1.66 -5.48
N ASN A 85 -1.08 -2.31 -6.39
CA ASN A 85 -1.01 -3.75 -6.62
C ASN A 85 -0.12 -4.06 -7.83
N GLY A 86 1.17 -3.71 -7.76
CA GLY A 86 2.11 -3.86 -8.86
C GLY A 86 2.44 -5.32 -9.20
N THR A 87 2.55 -6.20 -8.21
CA THR A 87 2.79 -7.63 -8.42
C THR A 87 1.51 -8.42 -8.72
N HIS A 88 0.36 -7.86 -8.36
CA HIS A 88 -0.97 -8.40 -8.60
C HIS A 88 -1.87 -7.40 -9.36
N PRO A 89 -1.51 -7.00 -10.60
CA PRO A 89 -2.21 -5.95 -11.34
C PRO A 89 -3.65 -6.32 -11.77
N GLU A 90 -4.04 -7.59 -11.60
CA GLU A 90 -5.41 -8.08 -11.67
C GLU A 90 -6.31 -7.53 -10.56
N ASN A 91 -5.73 -7.13 -9.41
CA ASN A 91 -6.46 -6.54 -8.30
C ASN A 91 -6.74 -5.05 -8.53
N ASP A 92 -7.91 -4.59 -8.09
CA ASP A 92 -8.30 -3.18 -8.24
C ASP A 92 -7.41 -2.24 -7.40
N TYR A 93 -7.09 -1.07 -7.96
CA TYR A 93 -6.37 0.00 -7.27
C TYR A 93 -7.37 0.83 -6.45
N LYS A 94 -8.00 0.17 -5.48
CA LYS A 94 -9.19 0.66 -4.76
C LYS A 94 -8.97 2.07 -4.24
N ASN A 95 -9.89 2.96 -4.57
CA ASN A 95 -9.88 4.40 -4.29
C ASN A 95 -8.84 5.19 -5.10
N PHE A 96 -7.63 4.70 -5.33
CA PHE A 96 -6.64 5.41 -6.16
C PHE A 96 -7.17 5.66 -7.57
N ASN A 97 -7.85 4.67 -8.16
CA ASN A 97 -8.50 4.77 -9.46
C ASN A 97 -9.67 5.77 -9.53
N LYS A 98 -10.11 6.33 -8.41
CA LYS A 98 -11.18 7.33 -8.32
C LYS A 98 -10.67 8.73 -8.01
N VAL A 99 -9.38 8.88 -7.68
CA VAL A 99 -8.79 10.17 -7.35
C VAL A 99 -8.61 10.98 -8.63
N THR A 100 -9.25 12.15 -8.67
CA THR A 100 -9.18 13.10 -9.80
C THR A 100 -8.23 14.28 -9.55
N LEU A 101 -7.79 14.47 -8.31
CA LEU A 101 -6.83 15.52 -7.93
C LEU A 101 -5.50 15.36 -8.69
N PRO A 102 -4.74 16.44 -8.92
CA PRO A 102 -3.37 16.33 -9.41
C PRO A 102 -2.50 15.44 -8.51
N ILE A 103 -1.75 14.54 -9.12
CA ILE A 103 -0.91 13.56 -8.44
C ILE A 103 0.55 13.72 -8.89
N LEU A 104 1.45 13.78 -7.92
CA LEU A 104 2.88 13.61 -8.10
C LEU A 104 3.31 12.30 -7.43
N VAL A 105 3.94 11.40 -8.19
CA VAL A 105 4.56 10.18 -7.67
C VAL A 105 6.07 10.34 -7.64
N VAL A 106 6.71 10.00 -6.53
CA VAL A 106 8.17 9.96 -6.40
C VAL A 106 8.59 8.62 -5.81
N ASN A 107 9.23 7.79 -6.63
CA ASN A 107 9.75 6.49 -6.21
C ASN A 107 11.28 6.48 -6.31
N PRO A 108 12.01 6.05 -5.26
CA PRO A 108 13.42 5.76 -5.37
C PRO A 108 13.68 4.63 -6.38
N ASP A 109 14.79 4.71 -7.13
CA ASP A 109 15.20 3.68 -8.10
C ASP A 109 15.54 2.32 -7.46
N ASN A 110 15.83 2.32 -6.16
CA ASN A 110 16.17 1.15 -5.37
C ASN A 110 15.08 0.75 -4.36
N ASP A 111 13.88 1.30 -4.47
CA ASP A 111 12.78 0.95 -3.56
C ASP A 111 12.25 -0.47 -3.83
N VAL A 112 12.72 -1.41 -3.01
CA VAL A 112 12.32 -2.82 -3.08
C VAL A 112 10.87 -3.06 -2.65
N ALA A 113 10.26 -2.15 -1.89
CA ALA A 113 8.89 -2.32 -1.39
C ALA A 113 7.83 -2.28 -2.51
N THR A 114 8.22 -1.84 -3.72
CA THR A 114 7.36 -1.80 -4.91
C THR A 114 7.18 -3.20 -5.54
N GLY A 115 8.11 -4.14 -5.32
CA GLY A 115 8.04 -5.54 -5.82
C GLY A 115 8.24 -5.75 -7.33
N ILE A 116 8.17 -4.68 -8.11
CA ILE A 116 8.43 -4.66 -9.56
C ILE A 116 9.35 -3.48 -9.91
N LYS A 117 9.86 -3.46 -11.14
CA LYS A 117 10.62 -2.30 -11.66
C LYS A 117 9.80 -1.02 -11.57
N GLN A 118 10.43 0.08 -11.17
CA GLN A 118 9.80 1.37 -10.91
C GLN A 118 9.10 1.93 -12.15
N GLU A 119 9.65 1.71 -13.35
CA GLU A 119 9.04 2.12 -14.61
C GLU A 119 7.69 1.41 -14.83
N LYS A 120 7.64 0.10 -14.56
CA LYS A 120 6.41 -0.69 -14.66
C LYS A 120 5.40 -0.23 -13.62
N ALA A 121 5.82 0.04 -12.38
CA ALA A 121 4.94 0.54 -11.33
C ALA A 121 4.32 1.88 -11.71
N ILE A 122 5.13 2.84 -12.19
CA ILE A 122 4.64 4.15 -12.65
C ILE A 122 3.68 4.01 -13.83
N GLN A 123 3.97 3.12 -14.78
CA GLN A 123 3.09 2.86 -15.92
C GLN A 123 1.72 2.35 -15.45
N LEU A 124 1.69 1.38 -14.53
CA LEU A 124 0.43 0.89 -13.95
C LEU A 124 -0.33 2.01 -13.22
N LEU A 125 0.34 2.84 -12.44
CA LEU A 125 -0.30 3.98 -11.77
C LEU A 125 -0.92 4.97 -12.76
N LYS A 126 -0.23 5.24 -13.87
CA LYS A 126 -0.70 6.12 -14.94
C LYS A 126 -1.91 5.55 -15.66
N GLU A 127 -1.94 4.24 -15.90
CA GLU A 127 -3.07 3.56 -16.55
C GLU A 127 -4.30 3.46 -15.64
N ARG A 128 -4.09 3.38 -14.32
CA ARG A 128 -5.16 3.13 -13.35
C ARG A 128 -5.71 4.40 -12.70
N THR A 129 -5.06 5.55 -12.83
CA THR A 129 -5.53 6.80 -12.20
C THR A 129 -6.68 7.47 -12.96
N ALA A 130 -7.59 8.13 -12.24
CA ALA A 130 -8.57 9.05 -12.83
C ALA A 130 -8.05 10.50 -12.93
N SER A 131 -6.84 10.77 -12.43
CA SER A 131 -6.25 12.11 -12.47
C SER A 131 -5.84 12.49 -13.88
N LYS A 132 -6.30 13.66 -14.33
CA LYS A 132 -5.86 14.26 -15.61
C LYS A 132 -4.47 14.90 -15.52
N ASN A 133 -3.95 15.12 -14.31
CA ASN A 133 -2.64 15.72 -14.06
C ASN A 133 -1.81 14.78 -13.19
N PHE A 134 -1.21 13.80 -13.85
CA PHE A 134 -0.34 12.81 -13.24
C PHE A 134 1.10 13.05 -13.67
N GLN A 135 1.98 13.25 -12.69
CA GLN A 135 3.43 13.33 -12.89
C GLN A 135 4.10 12.27 -12.04
N ALA A 136 5.20 11.69 -12.54
CA ALA A 136 5.95 10.69 -11.83
C ALA A 136 7.45 10.84 -12.07
N PHE A 137 8.25 10.62 -11.03
CA PHE A 137 9.69 10.68 -11.07
C PHE A 137 10.29 9.44 -10.40
N ILE A 138 11.27 8.84 -11.06
CA ILE A 138 12.16 7.86 -10.44
C ILE A 138 13.37 8.64 -9.93
N LYS A 139 13.53 8.70 -8.61
CA LYS A 139 14.65 9.39 -7.98
C LYS A 139 15.82 8.43 -7.84
N GLN A 140 16.88 8.65 -8.61
CA GLN A 140 18.16 8.00 -8.37
C GLN A 140 18.70 8.44 -7.02
N LEU A 141 18.90 7.48 -6.11
CA LEU A 141 19.65 7.72 -4.90
C LEU A 141 21.14 7.55 -5.21
N TYR A 142 21.95 8.56 -4.91
CA TYR A 142 23.39 8.54 -5.18
C TYR A 142 24.03 7.26 -4.64
N ARG A 143 24.59 6.46 -5.53
CA ARG A 143 25.55 5.42 -5.16
C ARG A 143 26.85 6.14 -4.84
N LYS A 144 27.24 6.20 -3.56
CA LYS A 144 28.63 6.48 -3.22
C LYS A 144 29.45 5.37 -3.90
N GLN A 145 30.28 5.77 -4.86
CA GLN A 145 31.32 4.91 -5.44
C GLN A 145 32.36 4.59 -4.38
#